data_AF-A0A1J3JUT2-F1
#
_entry.id   AF-A0A1J3JUT2-F1
#
_cell.length_a   1.000
_cell.length_b   1.000
_cell.length_c   1.000
_cell.angle_alpha   90.00
_cell.angle_beta   90.00
_cell.angle_gamma   90.00
#
_symmetry.space_group_name_H-M   'P 1'
#
loop_
_entity.id
_entity.type
_entity.pdbx_description
1 polymer ?
#
loop_
_entity_poly.entity_id
_entity_poly.type
_entity_poly.pdbx_seq_one_letter_code
_entity_poly.pdbx_strand_id
1 'polypeptide(L)'
;EMALDVRIFESISPCRFISFTIPNPISPLHLLRVAVLDSPVHSTDSSPRVAAILVPKHRETDWIFSTESGHLQLLLNLPDISRLVLIGDDGSDFPTVYHRPIAEDNDSERLEQRLKPLAVALSPKTLSGGEIDDVPFLIFDDNVVSSVELEKSVGPFVGEMLIEDVEIEIDDGVREFRRRLRFKRMPNLVQSDIKIVPKCSSSALNSSSPSLTRTDFKPDLTDLVHPYLAPMVASLSLIGSQIKSRPKALCIGIGGGGLLSFLRLQLGFEVTGVEIDPQVLRIARQYFGLEESFARVHVEDGIDFLKKFCSTGDCDDTKFDVLMVDLDSTDPIHGVSAPPMEFVAKDVLLAARNVLVPTGVFVINVIPPSKTFYQELKEDLREVFAELYEIDVGNGENFVLIATVAPRDLKSSFTRENLTSAVLVKYIDAIRRI
;
A
#
# COMPACT_ATOMS: atom_id res chain seq x y z
N GLU A 1 4.59 -18.07 35.27
CA GLU A 1 3.50 -18.55 34.40
C GLU A 1 2.16 -18.16 35.01
N MET A 2 1.40 -17.27 34.36
CA MET A 2 -0.03 -17.18 34.62
C MET A 2 -0.69 -18.28 33.79
N ALA A 3 -1.35 -19.25 34.43
CA ALA A 3 -2.09 -20.27 33.73
C ALA A 3 -3.24 -19.59 32.95
N LEU A 4 -3.27 -19.75 31.62
CA LEU A 4 -4.37 -19.30 30.79
C LEU A 4 -5.64 -20.07 31.18
N ASP A 5 -6.70 -19.34 31.53
CA ASP A 5 -8.01 -19.93 31.76
C ASP A 5 -8.65 -20.28 30.42
N VAL A 6 -8.69 -21.58 30.10
CA VAL A 6 -9.22 -22.11 28.83
C VAL A 6 -10.67 -21.67 28.57
N ARG A 7 -11.42 -21.32 29.61
CA ARG A 7 -12.79 -20.82 29.48
C ARG A 7 -12.90 -19.54 28.65
N ILE A 8 -11.80 -18.79 28.51
CA ILE A 8 -11.76 -17.57 27.71
C ILE A 8 -12.04 -17.82 26.21
N PHE A 9 -11.76 -19.02 25.71
CA PHE A 9 -11.99 -19.36 24.30
C PHE A 9 -13.42 -19.86 24.05
N GLU A 10 -14.24 -20.10 25.08
CA GLU A 10 -15.56 -20.71 24.93
C GLU A 10 -16.59 -19.81 24.24
N SER A 11 -16.36 -18.50 24.22
CA SER A 11 -17.22 -17.50 23.57
C SER A 11 -16.39 -16.60 22.63
N ILE A 12 -17.03 -16.06 21.58
CA ILE A 12 -16.48 -14.94 20.80
C ILE A 12 -16.73 -13.65 21.60
N SER A 13 -15.74 -12.78 21.67
CA SER A 13 -15.87 -11.42 22.19
C SER A 13 -15.34 -10.42 21.17
N PRO A 14 -16.08 -9.35 20.85
CA PRO A 14 -15.63 -8.41 19.82
C PRO A 14 -14.23 -7.87 20.11
N CYS A 15 -13.37 -7.89 19.08
CA CYS A 15 -11.98 -7.41 19.13
C CYS A 15 -11.09 -8.07 20.19
N ARG A 16 -11.42 -9.26 20.69
CA ARG A 16 -10.56 -9.94 21.66
C ARG A 16 -9.30 -10.44 20.98
N PHE A 17 -8.14 -10.03 21.49
CA PHE A 17 -6.83 -10.51 21.10
C PHE A 17 -6.13 -11.23 22.26
N ILE A 18 -5.65 -12.45 22.02
CA ILE A 18 -4.89 -13.25 22.99
C ILE A 18 -3.67 -13.85 22.28
N SER A 19 -2.48 -13.78 22.89
CA SER A 19 -1.28 -14.43 22.38
C SER A 19 -0.54 -15.18 23.48
N PHE A 20 -0.02 -16.37 23.15
CA PHE A 20 0.76 -17.23 24.04
C PHE A 20 1.68 -18.14 23.24
N THR A 21 2.61 -18.82 23.91
CA THR A 21 3.55 -19.74 23.27
C THR A 21 3.31 -21.19 23.70
N ILE A 22 3.58 -22.13 22.80
CA ILE A 22 3.52 -23.57 23.03
C ILE A 22 4.78 -24.25 22.48
N PRO A 23 5.19 -25.42 23.00
CA PRO A 23 6.24 -26.20 22.37
C PRO A 23 5.84 -26.63 20.95
N ASN A 24 6.77 -26.52 19.99
CA ASN A 24 6.53 -26.99 18.64
C ASN A 24 6.40 -28.53 18.64
N PRO A 25 5.29 -29.11 18.16
CA PRO A 25 5.01 -30.54 18.25
C PRO A 25 5.90 -31.41 17.36
N ILE A 26 6.61 -30.80 16.41
CA ILE A 26 7.55 -31.47 15.50
C ILE A 26 9.00 -31.21 15.93
N SER A 27 9.29 -30.01 16.45
CA SER A 27 10.63 -29.63 16.90
C SER A 27 10.59 -29.04 18.32
N PRO A 28 10.55 -29.87 19.38
CA PRO A 28 10.26 -29.42 20.76
C PRO A 28 11.25 -28.42 21.37
N LEU A 29 12.40 -28.22 20.72
CA LEU A 29 13.40 -27.21 21.11
C LEU A 29 12.99 -25.78 20.68
N HIS A 30 11.98 -25.65 19.83
CA HIS A 30 11.42 -24.39 19.36
C HIS A 30 10.03 -24.17 19.96
N LEU A 31 9.68 -22.91 20.16
CA LEU A 31 8.35 -22.50 20.59
C LEU A 31 7.57 -21.97 19.38
N LEU A 32 6.28 -22.27 19.36
CA LEU A 32 5.31 -21.65 18.46
C LEU A 32 4.56 -20.56 19.22
N ARG A 33 4.47 -19.38 18.63
CA ARG A 33 3.52 -18.35 19.02
C ARG A 33 2.16 -18.70 18.43
N VAL A 34 1.14 -18.69 19.29
CA VAL A 34 -0.27 -18.78 18.94
C VAL A 34 -0.92 -17.43 19.24
N ALA A 35 -1.66 -16.89 18.28
CA ALA A 35 -2.46 -15.70 18.43
C ALA A 35 -3.91 -15.98 18.03
N VAL A 36 -4.85 -15.57 18.87
CA VAL A 36 -6.29 -15.74 18.65
C VAL A 36 -6.93 -14.36 18.61
N LEU A 37 -7.62 -14.07 17.51
CA LEU A 37 -8.33 -12.81 17.29
C LEU A 37 -9.80 -13.07 16.96
N ASP A 38 -10.70 -12.41 17.69
CA ASP A 38 -12.14 -12.42 17.45
C ASP A 38 -12.58 -11.20 16.61
N SER A 39 -13.50 -11.42 15.68
CA SER A 39 -13.99 -10.39 14.75
C SER A 39 -14.66 -9.22 15.49
N PRO A 40 -14.44 -7.97 15.05
CA PRO A 40 -15.21 -6.82 15.53
C PRO A 40 -16.69 -6.90 15.11
N VAL A 41 -16.98 -7.57 13.99
CA VAL A 41 -18.31 -7.67 13.42
C VAL A 41 -18.93 -9.02 13.79
N HIS A 42 -20.02 -8.97 14.56
CA HIS A 42 -20.83 -10.15 14.86
C HIS A 42 -21.94 -10.29 13.84
N SER A 43 -21.95 -11.38 13.08
CA SER A 43 -23.16 -11.81 12.37
C SER A 43 -24.10 -12.40 13.41
N THR A 44 -25.27 -11.79 13.61
CA THR A 44 -26.31 -12.34 14.50
C THR A 44 -27.06 -13.51 13.87
N ASP A 45 -26.87 -13.74 12.57
CA ASP A 45 -27.73 -14.59 11.75
C ASP A 45 -27.05 -15.91 11.33
N SER A 46 -25.75 -16.10 11.63
CA SER A 46 -24.98 -17.30 11.27
C SER A 46 -24.15 -17.86 12.43
N SER A 47 -23.86 -19.17 12.41
CA SER A 47 -22.92 -19.79 13.36
C SER A 47 -21.51 -19.19 13.19
N PRO A 48 -20.78 -18.94 14.28
CA PRO A 48 -19.45 -18.35 14.20
C PRO A 48 -18.48 -19.32 13.55
N ARG A 49 -17.74 -18.90 12.52
CA ARG A 49 -16.74 -19.74 11.85
C ARG A 49 -15.34 -19.43 12.37
N VAL A 50 -14.50 -20.45 12.46
CA VAL A 50 -13.10 -20.35 12.90
C VAL A 50 -12.20 -20.73 11.73
N ALA A 51 -11.08 -20.06 11.57
CA ALA A 51 -10.02 -20.46 10.65
C ALA A 51 -8.65 -20.36 11.32
N ALA A 52 -7.72 -21.22 10.89
CA ALA A 52 -6.34 -21.16 11.30
C ALA A 52 -5.44 -20.76 10.12
N ILE A 53 -4.35 -20.04 10.38
CA ILE A 53 -3.29 -19.77 9.40
C ILE A 53 -1.97 -20.21 10.03
N LEU A 54 -1.24 -21.08 9.32
CA LEU A 54 0.18 -21.29 9.60
C LEU A 54 0.94 -20.13 8.96
N VAL A 55 1.66 -19.37 9.79
CA VAL A 55 2.49 -18.29 9.30
C VAL A 55 3.59 -18.88 8.41
N PRO A 56 3.81 -18.35 7.19
CA PRO A 56 4.89 -18.82 6.34
C PRO A 56 6.22 -18.71 7.07
N LYS A 57 7.03 -19.78 7.02
CA LYS A 57 8.35 -19.82 7.65
C LYS A 57 9.18 -18.59 7.24
N HIS A 58 9.83 -17.97 8.21
CA HIS A 58 10.66 -16.77 8.07
C HIS A 58 9.89 -15.46 7.79
N ARG A 59 8.55 -15.49 7.83
CA ARG A 59 7.70 -14.29 7.75
C ARG A 59 7.05 -13.95 9.08
N GLU A 60 7.39 -14.62 10.17
CA GLU A 60 6.78 -14.43 11.49
C GLU A 60 6.96 -13.02 12.04
N THR A 61 8.03 -12.33 11.62
CA THR A 61 8.27 -10.92 11.94
C THR A 61 7.57 -9.94 11.03
N ASP A 62 6.96 -10.40 9.91
CA ASP A 62 6.15 -9.52 9.07
C ASP A 62 5.01 -8.98 9.92
N TRP A 63 4.70 -7.70 9.74
CA TRP A 63 3.71 -7.03 10.58
C TRP A 63 2.34 -7.72 10.55
N ILE A 64 1.95 -8.24 9.38
CA ILE A 64 0.67 -8.92 9.16
C ILE A 64 0.52 -10.17 10.03
N PHE A 65 1.63 -10.77 10.47
CA PHE A 65 1.67 -11.98 11.30
C PHE A 65 2.16 -11.73 12.74
N SER A 66 2.84 -10.61 13.01
CA SER A 66 3.39 -10.31 14.34
C SER A 66 2.52 -9.39 15.19
N THR A 67 1.63 -8.58 14.60
CA THR A 67 0.86 -7.55 15.32
C THR A 67 -0.63 -7.83 15.36
N GLU A 68 -1.31 -7.33 16.41
CA GLU A 68 -2.77 -7.43 16.56
C GLU A 68 -3.50 -6.76 15.39
N SER A 69 -3.07 -5.57 14.99
CA SER A 69 -3.62 -4.85 13.83
C SER A 69 -3.45 -5.63 12.52
N GLY A 70 -2.36 -6.40 12.36
CA GLY A 70 -2.15 -7.26 11.19
C GLY A 70 -3.03 -8.47 11.16
N HIS A 71 -3.26 -9.07 12.32
CA HIS A 71 -4.24 -10.14 12.45
C HIS A 71 -5.65 -9.66 12.13
N LEU A 72 -5.99 -8.42 12.53
CA LEU A 72 -7.27 -7.82 12.21
C LEU A 72 -7.45 -7.64 10.71
N GLN A 73 -6.41 -7.19 9.98
CA GLN A 73 -6.48 -7.08 8.53
C GLN A 73 -6.70 -8.44 7.85
N LEU A 74 -5.98 -9.49 8.27
CA LEU A 74 -6.19 -10.84 7.75
C LEU A 74 -7.64 -11.29 7.99
N LEU A 75 -8.16 -11.07 9.19
CA LEU A 75 -9.52 -11.43 9.56
C LEU A 75 -10.58 -10.68 8.74
N LEU A 76 -10.38 -9.39 8.48
CA LEU A 76 -11.31 -8.58 7.67
C LEU A 76 -11.33 -8.99 6.18
N ASN A 77 -10.23 -9.55 5.67
CA ASN A 77 -10.15 -10.11 4.31
C ASN A 77 -10.76 -11.51 4.18
N LEU A 78 -11.15 -12.14 5.30
CA LEU A 78 -11.76 -13.46 5.33
C LEU A 78 -13.26 -13.31 5.65
N PRO A 79 -14.13 -13.14 4.63
CA PRO A 79 -15.55 -13.02 4.87
C PRO A 79 -16.06 -14.26 5.62
N ASP A 80 -16.99 -14.03 6.55
CA ASP A 80 -17.63 -15.05 7.40
C ASP A 80 -16.78 -15.67 8.51
N ILE A 81 -15.49 -15.34 8.64
CA ILE A 81 -14.67 -15.81 9.77
C ILE A 81 -14.92 -14.93 10.99
N SER A 82 -15.29 -15.57 12.11
CA SER A 82 -15.55 -14.91 13.40
C SER A 82 -14.36 -14.98 14.34
N ARG A 83 -13.47 -15.95 14.16
CA ARG A 83 -12.22 -16.10 14.92
C ARG A 83 -11.10 -16.57 14.01
N LEU A 84 -9.97 -15.88 14.07
CA LEU A 84 -8.74 -16.24 13.40
C LEU A 84 -7.71 -16.74 14.42
N VAL A 85 -7.08 -17.88 14.13
CA VAL A 85 -5.97 -18.44 14.90
C VAL A 85 -4.70 -18.38 14.03
N LEU A 86 -3.71 -17.60 14.41
CA LEU A 86 -2.40 -17.60 13.75
C LEU A 86 -1.40 -18.40 14.57
N ILE A 87 -0.61 -19.24 13.88
CA ILE A 87 0.43 -20.06 14.50
C ILE A 87 1.72 -19.92 13.70
N GLY A 88 2.81 -19.51 14.35
CA GLY A 88 4.14 -19.36 13.73
C GLY A 88 5.24 -19.54 14.77
N ASP A 89 6.50 -19.64 14.35
CA ASP A 89 7.63 -19.75 15.28
C ASP A 89 7.82 -18.48 16.12
N ASP A 90 8.28 -18.64 17.37
CA ASP A 90 8.46 -17.56 18.37
C ASP A 90 9.72 -16.68 18.14
N GLY A 91 10.27 -16.72 16.93
CA GLY A 91 11.16 -15.67 16.41
C GLY A 91 12.56 -15.56 16.97
N SER A 92 13.28 -16.68 17.15
CA SER A 92 14.62 -16.63 17.73
C SER A 92 15.79 -16.42 16.76
N ASP A 93 15.65 -16.60 15.44
CA ASP A 93 16.68 -16.24 14.43
C ASP A 93 16.11 -16.46 13.02
N PHE A 94 15.81 -15.38 12.28
CA PHE A 94 15.30 -15.50 10.90
C PHE A 94 16.32 -15.01 9.86
N PRO A 95 16.45 -15.70 8.72
CA PRO A 95 17.31 -15.27 7.64
C PRO A 95 16.82 -13.94 7.06
N THR A 96 17.75 -13.07 6.66
CA THR A 96 17.48 -11.79 5.95
C THR A 96 16.86 -11.96 4.56
N VAL A 97 16.70 -13.21 4.11
CA VAL A 97 16.23 -13.61 2.80
C VAL A 97 15.09 -14.61 2.99
N TYR A 98 13.92 -14.28 2.45
CA TYR A 98 12.78 -15.18 2.39
C TYR A 98 12.71 -15.86 1.02
N HIS A 99 12.36 -17.13 1.02
CA HIS A 99 11.96 -17.89 -0.17
C HIS A 99 10.68 -18.63 0.13
N ARG A 100 9.68 -18.49 -0.74
CA ARG A 100 8.44 -19.24 -0.68
C ARG A 100 8.78 -20.74 -0.68
N PRO A 101 8.28 -21.52 0.30
CA PRO A 101 8.45 -22.96 0.30
C PRO A 101 7.89 -23.59 -0.99
N ILE A 102 8.56 -24.63 -1.50
CA ILE A 102 8.02 -25.44 -2.59
C ILE A 102 6.86 -26.26 -2.03
N ALA A 103 5.80 -26.47 -2.82
CA ALA A 103 4.55 -27.13 -2.42
C ALA A 103 4.68 -28.56 -1.84
N GLU A 104 5.87 -29.18 -1.89
CA GLU A 104 6.18 -30.48 -1.29
C GLU A 104 6.77 -30.38 0.14
N ASP A 105 6.41 -29.35 0.93
CA ASP A 105 6.85 -29.24 2.33
C ASP A 105 6.05 -30.19 3.24
N ASN A 106 6.48 -31.46 3.28
CA ASN A 106 5.94 -32.48 4.18
C ASN A 106 5.89 -32.03 5.66
N ASP A 107 6.75 -31.10 6.09
CA ASP A 107 6.76 -30.64 7.47
C ASP A 107 5.58 -29.71 7.77
N SER A 108 5.16 -28.88 6.82
CA SER A 108 4.02 -27.98 6.97
C SER A 108 2.70 -28.75 7.06
N GLU A 109 2.49 -29.75 6.19
CA GLU A 109 1.33 -30.65 6.26
C GLU A 109 1.30 -31.45 7.57
N ARG A 110 2.46 -31.95 8.01
CA ARG A 110 2.57 -32.68 9.27
C ARG A 110 2.30 -31.77 10.46
N LEU A 111 2.71 -30.50 10.39
CA LEU A 111 2.50 -29.51 11.44
C LEU A 111 1.03 -29.16 11.56
N GLU A 112 0.35 -28.95 10.44
CA GLU A 112 -1.08 -28.76 10.36
C GLU A 112 -1.84 -29.90 11.04
N GLN A 113 -1.53 -31.15 10.68
CA GLN A 113 -2.18 -32.34 11.28
C GLN A 113 -1.98 -32.41 12.80
N ARG A 114 -0.81 -32.00 13.30
CA ARG A 114 -0.49 -32.00 14.74
C ARG A 114 -1.16 -30.85 15.50
N LEU A 115 -1.39 -29.72 14.84
CA LEU A 115 -2.00 -28.52 15.42
C LEU A 115 -3.52 -28.49 15.26
N LYS A 116 -4.11 -29.31 14.39
CA LYS A 116 -5.57 -29.40 14.22
C LYS A 116 -6.32 -29.57 15.55
N PRO A 117 -5.93 -30.47 16.48
CA PRO A 117 -6.59 -30.58 17.78
C PRO A 117 -6.53 -29.29 18.62
N LEU A 118 -5.47 -28.50 18.50
CA LEU A 118 -5.36 -27.21 19.17
C LEU A 118 -6.30 -26.19 18.55
N ALA A 119 -6.36 -26.09 17.22
CA ALA A 119 -7.28 -25.19 16.53
C ALA A 119 -8.75 -25.48 16.90
N VAL A 120 -9.11 -26.77 16.97
CA VAL A 120 -10.40 -27.27 17.46
C VAL A 120 -10.65 -26.84 18.91
N ALA A 121 -9.66 -26.99 19.79
CA ALA A 121 -9.79 -26.62 21.21
C ALA A 121 -9.93 -25.10 21.45
N LEU A 122 -9.45 -24.28 20.50
CA LEU A 122 -9.57 -22.82 20.53
C LEU A 122 -10.89 -22.33 19.90
N SER A 123 -11.75 -23.22 19.42
CA SER A 123 -13.06 -22.88 18.86
C SER A 123 -14.10 -22.57 19.95
N PRO A 124 -15.04 -21.63 19.71
CA PRO A 124 -16.16 -21.37 20.60
C PRO A 124 -17.02 -22.61 20.86
N LYS A 125 -17.56 -22.75 22.07
CA LYS A 125 -18.48 -23.86 22.42
C LYS A 125 -19.85 -23.77 21.76
N THR A 126 -20.18 -22.63 21.17
CA THR A 126 -21.42 -22.44 20.41
C THR A 126 -21.43 -23.20 19.09
N LEU A 127 -20.26 -23.63 18.59
CA LEU A 127 -20.17 -24.54 17.44
C LEU A 127 -20.60 -25.95 17.87
N SER A 128 -21.42 -26.60 17.05
CA SER A 128 -21.86 -27.99 17.31
C SER A 128 -20.86 -28.99 16.73
N GLY A 129 -20.76 -30.20 17.30
CA GLY A 129 -19.64 -31.15 17.09
C GLY A 129 -19.22 -31.46 15.64
N GLY A 130 -20.11 -31.33 14.64
CA GLY A 130 -19.75 -31.49 13.22
C GLY A 130 -19.04 -30.28 12.59
N GLU A 131 -19.26 -29.06 13.12
CA GLU A 131 -18.64 -27.81 12.65
C GLU A 131 -17.29 -27.53 13.36
N ILE A 132 -17.06 -28.15 14.53
CA ILE A 132 -15.80 -28.00 15.29
C ILE A 132 -14.67 -28.82 14.63
N ASP A 133 -14.97 -30.00 14.07
CA ASP A 133 -13.96 -30.91 13.48
C ASP A 133 -13.37 -30.42 12.13
N ASP A 134 -13.94 -29.34 11.58
CA ASP A 134 -13.62 -28.80 10.26
C ASP A 134 -13.06 -27.37 10.31
N VAL A 135 -12.19 -27.05 11.29
CA VAL A 135 -11.44 -25.78 11.26
C VAL A 135 -10.46 -25.82 10.08
N PRO A 136 -10.65 -25.00 9.02
CA PRO A 136 -9.75 -24.99 7.88
C PRO A 136 -8.43 -24.29 8.26
N PHE A 137 -7.33 -24.86 7.77
CA PHE A 137 -6.06 -24.15 7.70
C PHE A 137 -5.97 -23.45 6.35
N LEU A 138 -5.96 -22.12 6.38
CA LEU A 138 -5.89 -21.29 5.20
C LEU A 138 -4.43 -21.01 4.85
N ILE A 139 -4.14 -21.00 3.56
CA ILE A 139 -2.83 -20.62 3.02
C ILE A 139 -2.87 -19.12 2.75
N PHE A 140 -1.91 -18.39 3.30
CA PHE A 140 -1.68 -17.00 2.93
C PHE A 140 -0.81 -16.96 1.67
N ASP A 141 -1.33 -16.38 0.60
CA ASP A 141 -0.58 -16.12 -0.63
C ASP A 141 -0.70 -14.66 -1.02
N ASP A 142 0.44 -13.97 -1.05
CA ASP A 142 0.59 -12.59 -1.49
C ASP A 142 1.42 -12.47 -2.77
N ASN A 143 1.53 -13.57 -3.53
CA ASN A 143 2.31 -13.70 -4.74
C ASN A 143 3.83 -13.52 -4.56
N VAL A 144 4.34 -13.37 -3.33
CA VAL A 144 5.78 -13.22 -3.07
C VAL A 144 6.47 -14.58 -3.14
N VAL A 145 7.38 -14.71 -4.09
CA VAL A 145 8.24 -15.88 -4.31
C VAL A 145 9.51 -15.78 -3.48
N SER A 146 10.12 -14.60 -3.40
CA SER A 146 11.28 -14.35 -2.55
C SER A 146 11.36 -12.88 -2.14
N SER A 147 12.01 -12.58 -1.02
CA SER A 147 12.30 -11.20 -0.61
C SER A 147 13.66 -11.09 0.07
N VAL A 148 14.27 -9.91 -0.05
CA VAL A 148 15.56 -9.56 0.56
C VAL A 148 15.45 -8.17 1.16
N GLU A 149 15.70 -8.05 2.47
CA GLU A 149 15.81 -6.76 3.14
C GLU A 149 17.09 -6.03 2.70
N LEU A 150 16.94 -4.79 2.22
CA LEU A 150 18.06 -3.94 1.80
C LEU A 150 18.51 -3.00 2.90
N GLU A 151 17.57 -2.34 3.57
CA GLU A 151 17.84 -1.43 4.68
C GLU A 151 16.61 -1.24 5.56
N LYS A 152 16.83 -1.17 6.88
CA LYS A 152 15.91 -0.56 7.85
C LYS A 152 16.40 0.85 8.19
N SER A 153 15.52 1.83 8.08
CA SER A 153 15.84 3.23 8.37
C SER A 153 14.78 3.85 9.28
N VAL A 154 15.11 4.97 9.94
CA VAL A 154 14.18 5.69 10.81
C VAL A 154 14.20 7.17 10.46
N GLY A 155 13.04 7.69 10.08
CA GLY A 155 12.80 9.10 9.77
C GLY A 155 12.14 9.86 10.92
N PRO A 156 12.37 11.18 11.05
CA PRO A 156 11.78 11.99 12.10
C PRO A 156 10.25 12.16 12.00
N PHE A 157 9.65 11.97 10.82
CA PHE A 157 8.21 12.13 10.63
C PHE A 157 7.52 10.79 10.37
N VAL A 158 8.09 9.98 9.47
CA VAL A 158 7.51 8.69 9.08
C VAL A 158 7.82 7.58 10.09
N GLY A 159 8.91 7.71 10.85
CA GLY A 159 9.37 6.68 11.77
C GLY A 159 10.12 5.56 11.06
N GLU A 160 9.96 4.32 11.52
CA GLU A 160 10.67 3.16 10.96
C GLU A 160 10.19 2.81 9.54
N MET A 161 11.15 2.54 8.66
CA MET A 161 10.96 2.21 7.26
C MET A 161 11.73 0.94 6.91
N LEU A 162 11.15 0.10 6.05
CA LEU A 162 11.77 -1.08 5.48
C LEU A 162 11.88 -0.92 3.97
N ILE A 163 13.08 -1.17 3.44
CA ILE A 163 13.34 -1.26 2.02
C ILE A 163 13.68 -2.72 1.71
N GLU A 164 12.94 -3.31 0.78
CA GLU A 164 13.12 -4.70 0.36
C GLU A 164 13.05 -4.83 -1.16
N ASP A 165 13.84 -5.77 -1.70
CA ASP A 165 13.60 -6.29 -3.05
C ASP A 165 12.75 -7.56 -2.94
N VAL A 166 11.77 -7.70 -3.81
CA VAL A 166 10.86 -8.84 -3.86
C VAL A 166 10.80 -9.42 -5.26
N GLU A 167 10.71 -10.74 -5.35
CA GLU A 167 10.34 -11.47 -6.55
C GLU A 167 8.89 -11.87 -6.37
N ILE A 168 8.04 -11.45 -7.30
CA ILE A 168 6.61 -11.73 -7.27
C ILE A 168 6.19 -12.51 -8.51
N GLU A 169 5.19 -13.36 -8.36
CA GLU A 169 4.54 -14.09 -9.43
C GLU A 169 3.28 -13.33 -9.87
N ILE A 170 3.30 -12.76 -11.07
CA ILE A 170 2.20 -11.91 -11.56
C ILE A 170 1.19 -12.67 -12.43
N ASP A 171 1.63 -13.79 -13.01
CA ASP A 171 0.84 -14.73 -13.81
C ASP A 171 1.56 -16.09 -13.79
N ASP A 172 0.92 -17.16 -14.26
CA ASP A 172 1.44 -18.54 -14.22
C ASP A 172 2.85 -18.63 -14.84
N GLY A 173 3.87 -18.79 -13.98
CA GLY A 173 5.28 -18.84 -14.36
C GLY A 173 5.91 -17.49 -14.75
N VAL A 174 5.16 -16.38 -14.74
CA VAL A 174 5.68 -15.04 -15.04
C VAL A 174 6.10 -14.35 -13.75
N ARG A 175 7.40 -14.09 -13.63
CA ARG A 175 7.99 -13.42 -12.47
C ARG A 175 8.38 -11.99 -12.77
N GLU A 176 8.20 -11.14 -11.78
CA GLU A 176 8.62 -9.75 -11.78
C GLU A 176 9.41 -9.43 -10.52
N PHE A 177 10.45 -8.61 -10.65
CA PHE A 177 11.18 -8.10 -9.51
C PHE A 177 10.71 -6.69 -9.20
N ARG A 178 10.44 -6.42 -7.93
CA ARG A 178 10.09 -5.11 -7.44
C ARG A 178 10.93 -4.69 -6.26
N ARG A 179 11.03 -3.40 -6.06
CA ARG A 179 11.58 -2.79 -4.85
C ARG A 179 10.48 -2.07 -4.12
N ARG A 180 10.30 -2.40 -2.85
CA ARG A 180 9.23 -1.87 -1.99
C ARG A 180 9.82 -1.01 -0.89
N LEU A 181 9.13 0.10 -0.62
CA LEU A 181 9.26 0.90 0.59
C LEU A 181 8.02 0.64 1.43
N ARG A 182 8.20 0.32 2.71
CA ARG A 182 7.12 0.16 3.68
C ARG A 182 7.39 1.01 4.89
N PHE A 183 6.37 1.67 5.42
CA PHE A 183 6.44 2.35 6.71
C PHE A 183 5.91 1.40 7.77
N LYS A 184 6.67 1.14 8.83
CA LYS A 184 6.22 0.21 9.88
C LYS A 184 4.97 0.66 10.62
N ARG A 185 4.68 1.97 10.62
CA ARG A 185 3.44 2.54 11.16
C ARG A 185 2.19 2.21 10.30
N MET A 186 2.36 1.96 9.00
CA MET A 186 1.31 1.56 8.05
C MET A 186 1.80 0.43 7.15
N PRO A 187 2.16 -0.72 7.72
CA PRO A 187 2.92 -1.76 7.01
C PRO A 187 2.04 -2.61 6.08
N ASN A 188 0.72 -2.47 6.21
CA ASN A 188 -0.27 -2.95 5.26
C ASN A 188 -0.16 -2.33 3.89
N LEU A 189 0.34 -1.10 3.84
CA LEU A 189 0.47 -0.36 2.61
C LEU A 189 1.94 -0.43 2.18
N VAL A 190 2.16 -1.03 1.01
CA VAL A 190 3.39 -0.73 0.27
C VAL A 190 3.33 0.74 -0.07
N GLN A 191 4.23 1.53 0.49
CA GLN A 191 4.25 2.99 0.32
C GLN A 191 4.74 3.38 -1.06
N SER A 192 5.70 2.63 -1.56
CA SER A 192 6.18 2.78 -2.92
C SER A 192 6.60 1.44 -3.46
N ASP A 193 6.17 1.13 -4.67
CA ASP A 193 6.49 -0.09 -5.38
C ASP A 193 7.03 0.30 -6.74
N ILE A 194 8.24 -0.13 -7.07
CA ILE A 194 8.86 0.11 -8.37
C ILE A 194 9.40 -1.19 -8.96
N LYS A 195 9.23 -1.37 -10.26
CA LYS A 195 9.86 -2.47 -10.99
C LYS A 195 11.38 -2.30 -10.95
N ILE A 196 12.10 -3.40 -10.78
CA ILE A 196 13.56 -3.42 -10.87
C ILE A 196 14.00 -4.44 -11.92
N VAL A 197 15.07 -4.12 -12.64
CA VAL A 197 15.63 -4.97 -13.69
C VAL A 197 17.12 -5.19 -13.47
N PRO A 198 17.67 -6.36 -13.86
CA PRO A 198 19.11 -6.61 -13.76
C PRO A 198 19.93 -5.55 -14.52
N LYS A 199 20.99 -5.02 -13.91
CA LYS A 199 21.87 -4.00 -14.52
C LYS A 199 22.60 -4.53 -15.76
N CYS A 200 23.08 -5.76 -15.69
CA CYS A 200 23.74 -6.46 -16.79
C CYS A 200 22.88 -7.63 -17.24
N SER A 201 22.27 -7.51 -18.41
CA SER A 201 21.82 -8.67 -19.19
C SER A 201 23.04 -9.32 -19.86
N SER A 202 24.00 -9.80 -19.06
CA SER A 202 25.15 -10.51 -19.63
C SER A 202 24.66 -11.84 -20.17
N SER A 203 24.67 -11.95 -21.50
CA SER A 203 24.53 -13.13 -22.33
C SER A 203 25.61 -14.21 -22.09
N ALA A 204 26.11 -14.34 -20.86
CA ALA A 204 27.28 -15.14 -20.52
C ALA A 204 27.26 -15.83 -19.14
N LEU A 205 26.09 -16.04 -18.52
CA LEU A 205 25.95 -17.00 -17.42
C LEU A 205 24.69 -17.86 -17.63
N ASN A 206 24.91 -19.07 -18.14
CA ASN A 206 24.16 -20.31 -17.93
C ASN A 206 22.76 -20.18 -17.30
N SER A 207 21.72 -20.33 -18.13
CA SER A 207 20.46 -21.08 -17.89
C SER A 207 19.71 -20.98 -16.54
N SER A 208 20.04 -20.03 -15.67
CA SER A 208 19.43 -19.85 -14.36
C SER A 208 18.75 -18.49 -14.28
N SER A 209 17.51 -18.50 -13.81
CA SER A 209 16.73 -17.28 -13.58
C SER A 209 17.48 -16.35 -12.61
N PRO A 210 17.43 -15.02 -12.81
CA PRO A 210 18.05 -14.06 -11.91
C PRO A 210 17.54 -14.24 -10.48
N SER A 211 18.43 -14.03 -9.49
CA SER A 211 18.14 -14.20 -8.06
C SER A 211 18.43 -12.92 -7.31
N LEU A 212 17.56 -12.55 -6.37
CA LEU A 212 17.66 -11.33 -5.58
C LEU A 212 19.00 -11.15 -4.84
N THR A 213 19.65 -12.25 -4.43
CA THR A 213 20.89 -12.20 -3.64
C THR A 213 22.17 -12.14 -4.47
N ARG A 214 22.09 -12.43 -5.78
CA ARG A 214 23.26 -12.57 -6.66
C ARG A 214 23.26 -11.62 -7.86
N THR A 215 22.20 -10.86 -8.04
CA THR A 215 22.01 -9.99 -9.20
C THR A 215 21.93 -8.54 -8.74
N ASP A 216 22.72 -7.67 -9.37
CA ASP A 216 22.59 -6.23 -9.16
C ASP A 216 21.41 -5.70 -9.98
N PHE A 217 20.45 -5.09 -9.29
CA PHE A 217 19.27 -4.51 -9.89
C PHE A 217 19.37 -2.98 -10.02
N LYS A 218 18.67 -2.43 -11.01
CA LYS A 218 18.39 -0.99 -11.13
C LYS A 218 16.88 -0.76 -11.20
N PRO A 219 16.38 0.39 -10.71
CA PRO A 219 15.00 0.80 -10.91
C PRO A 219 14.65 0.94 -12.39
N ASP A 220 13.47 0.45 -12.76
CA ASP A 220 12.82 0.74 -14.03
C ASP A 220 11.79 1.87 -13.81
N LEU A 221 12.16 3.07 -14.24
CA LEU A 221 11.37 4.29 -14.07
C LEU A 221 10.36 4.53 -15.20
N THR A 222 10.20 3.54 -16.09
CA THR A 222 9.32 3.63 -17.26
C THR A 222 7.91 3.09 -16.99
N ASP A 223 7.74 2.35 -15.89
CA ASP A 223 6.48 1.67 -15.54
C ASP A 223 6.00 2.06 -14.15
N LEU A 224 4.67 2.18 -13.99
CA LEU A 224 4.02 2.48 -12.72
C LEU A 224 3.28 1.23 -12.24
N VAL A 225 3.97 0.43 -11.44
CA VAL A 225 3.41 -0.82 -10.88
C VAL A 225 2.59 -0.61 -9.61
N HIS A 226 2.69 0.57 -8.98
CA HIS A 226 1.94 0.90 -7.79
C HIS A 226 0.46 1.20 -8.16
N PRO A 227 -0.55 0.55 -7.54
CA PRO A 227 -1.89 0.40 -8.12
C PRO A 227 -2.62 1.69 -8.50
N TYR A 228 -2.48 2.74 -7.68
CA TYR A 228 -3.20 4.00 -7.87
C TYR A 228 -2.40 5.06 -8.66
N LEU A 229 -1.08 4.87 -8.89
CA LEU A 229 -0.27 5.86 -9.61
C LEU A 229 -0.67 5.97 -11.08
N ALA A 230 -0.92 4.84 -11.76
CA ALA A 230 -1.40 4.86 -13.15
C ALA A 230 -2.79 5.55 -13.29
N PRO A 231 -3.79 5.27 -12.43
CA PRO A 231 -5.01 6.07 -12.32
C PRO A 231 -4.76 7.58 -12.08
N MET A 232 -3.85 7.95 -11.18
CA MET A 232 -3.49 9.36 -10.96
C MET A 232 -2.91 10.01 -12.22
N VAL A 233 -2.07 9.31 -12.99
CA VAL A 233 -1.56 9.83 -14.27
C VAL A 233 -2.65 9.87 -15.34
N ALA A 234 -3.61 8.93 -15.35
CA ALA A 234 -4.74 8.95 -16.29
C ALA A 234 -5.59 10.23 -16.17
N SER A 235 -5.65 10.82 -14.96
CA SER A 235 -6.35 12.08 -14.70
C SER A 235 -5.82 13.26 -15.53
N LEU A 236 -4.58 13.19 -16.01
CA LEU A 236 -3.98 14.23 -16.87
C LEU A 236 -4.73 14.41 -18.19
N SER A 237 -5.53 13.41 -18.61
CA SER A 237 -6.45 13.53 -19.75
C SER A 237 -7.48 14.66 -19.55
N LEU A 238 -7.74 15.08 -18.31
CA LEU A 238 -8.65 16.18 -17.98
C LEU A 238 -7.96 17.55 -17.93
N ILE A 239 -6.66 17.65 -18.21
CA ILE A 239 -6.02 18.96 -18.38
C ILE A 239 -6.50 19.57 -19.70
N GLY A 240 -6.80 20.87 -19.70
CA GLY A 240 -7.29 21.57 -20.89
C GLY A 240 -6.25 21.60 -22.03
N SER A 241 -6.72 21.67 -23.28
CA SER A 241 -5.93 21.65 -24.53
C SER A 241 -4.84 22.72 -24.71
N GLN A 242 -4.63 23.62 -23.74
CA GLN A 242 -3.63 24.69 -23.81
C GLN A 242 -2.37 24.41 -22.98
N ILE A 243 -1.94 23.14 -22.88
CA ILE A 243 -0.68 22.83 -22.22
C ILE A 243 0.47 23.48 -23.00
N LYS A 244 1.26 24.31 -22.29
CA LYS A 244 2.52 24.88 -22.79
C LYS A 244 3.47 23.75 -23.21
N SER A 245 4.51 24.05 -23.99
CA SER A 245 5.48 23.05 -24.48
C SER A 245 6.16 22.21 -23.39
N ARG A 246 6.10 22.64 -22.11
CA ARG A 246 6.53 21.87 -20.93
C ARG A 246 5.53 22.10 -19.78
N PRO A 247 4.60 21.16 -19.51
CA PRO A 247 3.67 21.30 -18.40
C PRO A 247 4.37 21.17 -17.05
N LYS A 248 3.79 21.79 -16.02
CA LYS A 248 4.33 21.83 -14.66
C LYS A 248 3.49 20.97 -13.71
N ALA A 249 4.14 20.08 -12.97
CA ALA A 249 3.53 19.24 -11.95
C ALA A 249 4.05 19.60 -10.57
N LEU A 250 3.14 19.76 -9.61
CA LEU A 250 3.44 19.78 -8.19
C LEU A 250 2.98 18.45 -7.57
N CYS A 251 3.90 17.71 -6.96
CA CYS A 251 3.61 16.47 -6.23
C CYS A 251 3.84 16.70 -4.74
N ILE A 252 2.82 16.50 -3.92
CA ILE A 252 2.92 16.55 -2.45
C ILE A 252 2.87 15.12 -1.93
N GLY A 253 3.93 14.72 -1.23
CA GLY A 253 4.25 13.31 -0.95
C GLY A 253 5.11 12.74 -2.08
N ILE A 254 6.36 12.37 -1.76
CA ILE A 254 7.29 11.84 -2.77
C ILE A 254 7.39 10.32 -2.67
N GLY A 255 7.41 9.77 -1.46
CA GLY A 255 7.68 8.35 -1.24
C GLY A 255 8.99 7.92 -1.92
N GLY A 256 8.96 6.86 -2.72
CA GLY A 256 10.08 6.40 -3.54
C GLY A 256 10.34 7.24 -4.80
N GLY A 257 9.51 8.23 -5.14
CA GLY A 257 9.74 9.13 -6.27
C GLY A 257 9.39 8.55 -7.65
N GLY A 258 8.68 7.41 -7.70
CA GLY A 258 8.26 6.76 -8.96
C GLY A 258 7.36 7.66 -9.81
N LEU A 259 6.36 8.31 -9.20
CA LEU A 259 5.48 9.25 -9.88
C LEU A 259 6.25 10.44 -10.49
N LEU A 260 7.15 11.06 -9.72
CA LEU A 260 7.95 12.20 -10.18
C LEU A 260 8.83 11.82 -11.37
N SER A 261 9.51 10.68 -11.26
CA SER A 261 10.38 10.14 -12.31
C SER A 261 9.58 9.85 -13.58
N PHE A 262 8.40 9.23 -13.44
CA PHE A 262 7.53 8.93 -14.58
C PHE A 262 7.02 10.20 -15.28
N LEU A 263 6.47 11.17 -14.52
CA LEU A 263 6.00 12.44 -15.07
C LEU A 263 7.11 13.17 -15.85
N ARG A 264 8.34 13.12 -15.33
CA ARG A 264 9.49 13.72 -15.99
C ARG A 264 9.89 12.95 -17.26
N LEU A 265 10.16 11.66 -17.13
CA LEU A 265 10.83 10.85 -18.16
C LEU A 265 9.87 10.44 -19.28
N GLN A 266 8.64 10.09 -18.94
CA GLN A 266 7.64 9.62 -19.91
C GLN A 266 6.79 10.76 -20.47
N LEU A 267 6.50 11.78 -19.65
CA LEU A 267 5.57 12.85 -20.04
C LEU A 267 6.22 14.24 -20.19
N GLY A 268 7.52 14.38 -19.90
CA GLY A 268 8.26 15.61 -20.14
C GLY A 268 7.93 16.79 -19.21
N PHE A 269 7.27 16.54 -18.08
CA PHE A 269 6.89 17.58 -17.13
C PHE A 269 8.12 18.26 -16.50
N GLU A 270 7.94 19.53 -16.11
CA GLU A 270 8.74 20.16 -15.07
C GLU A 270 8.11 19.80 -13.72
N VAL A 271 8.80 18.98 -12.94
CA VAL A 271 8.26 18.40 -11.71
C VAL A 271 8.83 19.13 -10.50
N THR A 272 7.95 19.55 -9.59
CA THR A 272 8.29 20.01 -8.24
C THR A 272 7.70 19.00 -7.26
N GLY A 273 8.52 18.51 -6.34
CA GLY A 273 8.11 17.56 -5.31
C GLY A 273 8.29 18.14 -3.91
N VAL A 274 7.36 17.85 -3.01
CA VAL A 274 7.42 18.26 -1.59
C VAL A 274 7.31 17.02 -0.73
N GLU A 275 8.29 16.81 0.14
CA GLU A 275 8.34 15.71 1.10
C GLU A 275 8.71 16.23 2.48
N ILE A 276 7.96 15.82 3.49
CA ILE A 276 8.18 16.29 4.86
C ILE A 276 9.38 15.57 5.50
N ASP A 277 9.61 14.30 5.14
CA ASP A 277 10.65 13.48 5.74
C ASP A 277 11.95 13.43 4.91
N PRO A 278 13.06 14.04 5.38
CA PRO A 278 14.33 13.99 4.66
C PRO A 278 14.89 12.57 4.49
N GLN A 279 14.54 11.62 5.37
CA GLN A 279 14.99 10.23 5.23
C GLN A 279 14.27 9.51 4.11
N VAL A 280 12.98 9.80 3.87
CA VAL A 280 12.25 9.30 2.70
C VAL A 280 12.93 9.75 1.41
N LEU A 281 13.33 11.03 1.33
CA LEU A 281 14.07 11.55 0.17
C LEU A 281 15.43 10.90 -0.04
N ARG A 282 16.18 10.65 1.05
CA ARG A 282 17.44 9.91 0.97
C ARG A 282 17.20 8.51 0.40
N ILE A 283 16.17 7.81 0.87
CA ILE A 283 15.78 6.48 0.39
C ILE A 283 15.37 6.53 -1.09
N ALA A 284 14.54 7.49 -1.50
CA ALA A 284 14.10 7.67 -2.88
C ALA A 284 15.30 7.82 -3.84
N ARG A 285 16.29 8.63 -3.45
CA ARG A 285 17.52 8.85 -4.23
C ARG A 285 18.40 7.60 -4.28
N GLN A 286 18.63 6.96 -3.12
CA GLN A 286 19.60 5.87 -2.99
C GLN A 286 19.07 4.55 -3.57
N TYR A 287 17.78 4.26 -3.38
CA TYR A 287 17.19 2.95 -3.66
C TYR A 287 16.20 2.97 -4.83
N PHE A 288 15.50 4.08 -5.07
CA PHE A 288 14.45 4.14 -6.09
C PHE A 288 14.83 4.93 -7.33
N GLY A 289 16.05 5.49 -7.37
CA GLY A 289 16.60 6.14 -8.57
C GLY A 289 16.08 7.55 -8.82
N LEU A 290 15.54 8.22 -7.79
CA LEU A 290 15.16 9.63 -7.92
C LEU A 290 16.42 10.50 -8.08
N GLU A 291 16.55 11.17 -9.23
CA GLU A 291 17.66 12.10 -9.49
C GLU A 291 17.25 13.57 -9.30
N GLU A 292 18.21 14.42 -8.90
CA GLU A 292 18.04 15.89 -8.85
C GLU A 292 17.62 16.49 -10.21
N SER A 293 18.02 15.85 -11.30
CA SER A 293 17.69 16.31 -12.65
C SER A 293 16.22 16.08 -13.02
N PHE A 294 15.50 15.23 -12.25
CA PHE A 294 14.13 14.84 -12.55
C PHE A 294 13.10 15.79 -11.96
N ALA A 295 13.36 16.30 -10.75
CA ALA A 295 12.43 17.16 -10.04
C ALA A 295 13.16 18.16 -9.14
N ARG A 296 12.56 19.35 -8.96
CA ARG A 296 12.93 20.26 -7.88
C ARG A 296 12.28 19.77 -6.59
N VAL A 297 13.08 19.33 -5.63
CA VAL A 297 12.58 18.74 -4.38
C VAL A 297 12.70 19.74 -3.22
N HIS A 298 11.64 19.85 -2.43
CA HIS A 298 11.56 20.65 -1.21
C HIS A 298 11.36 19.74 0.00
N VAL A 299 12.16 19.94 1.06
CA VAL A 299 11.99 19.25 2.34
C VAL A 299 11.18 20.14 3.27
N GLU A 300 9.87 19.98 3.25
CA GLU A 300 8.93 20.86 3.96
C GLU A 300 7.57 20.19 4.11
N ASP A 301 6.74 20.69 5.03
CA ASP A 301 5.34 20.33 5.10
C ASP A 301 4.58 20.82 3.84
N GLY A 302 3.78 19.94 3.23
CA GLY A 302 3.06 20.23 2.00
C GLY A 302 1.97 21.28 2.15
N ILE A 303 1.30 21.34 3.31
CA ILE A 303 0.26 22.35 3.60
C ILE A 303 0.93 23.71 3.75
N ASP A 304 2.03 23.79 4.48
CA ASP A 304 2.82 25.01 4.63
C ASP A 304 3.36 25.51 3.28
N PHE A 305 3.85 24.58 2.44
CA PHE A 305 4.33 24.91 1.09
C PHE A 305 3.22 25.57 0.25
N LEU A 306 2.01 24.98 0.22
CA LEU A 306 0.86 25.54 -0.51
C LEU A 306 0.48 26.95 0.00
N LYS A 307 0.43 27.13 1.33
CA LYS A 307 0.09 28.42 1.96
C LYS A 307 1.15 29.49 1.67
N LYS A 308 2.43 29.13 1.72
CA LYS A 308 3.56 30.02 1.38
C LYS A 308 3.52 30.43 -0.09
N PHE A 309 3.28 29.49 -0.99
CA PHE A 309 3.19 29.75 -2.42
C PHE A 309 2.13 30.83 -2.74
N CYS A 310 0.96 30.74 -2.11
CA CYS A 310 -0.11 31.74 -2.26
C CYS A 310 0.26 33.12 -1.72
N SER A 311 1.18 33.20 -0.75
CA SER A 311 1.55 34.45 -0.08
C SER A 311 2.66 35.23 -0.82
N THR A 312 3.48 34.55 -1.62
CA THR A 312 4.68 35.14 -2.26
C THR A 312 4.44 35.81 -3.62
N GLY A 313 3.21 35.79 -4.14
CA GLY A 313 2.77 36.63 -5.27
C GLY A 313 2.40 35.89 -6.56
N ASP A 314 1.24 36.26 -7.11
CA ASP A 314 0.64 35.82 -8.38
C ASP A 314 1.51 36.21 -9.60
N CYS A 315 2.44 35.34 -9.98
CA CYS A 315 2.91 35.28 -11.36
C CYS A 315 2.33 34.01 -11.96
N ASP A 316 1.42 34.10 -12.94
CA ASP A 316 0.85 32.91 -13.60
C ASP A 316 1.92 31.97 -14.18
N ASP A 317 3.14 32.48 -14.40
CA ASP A 317 4.26 31.68 -14.86
C ASP A 317 4.86 30.76 -13.78
N THR A 318 4.44 30.85 -12.52
CA THR A 318 4.85 29.93 -11.43
C THR A 318 3.81 28.86 -11.12
N LYS A 319 2.55 29.01 -11.57
CA LYS A 319 1.45 28.07 -11.33
C LYS A 319 1.65 26.73 -12.05
N PHE A 320 0.93 25.71 -11.58
CA PHE A 320 1.05 24.33 -12.04
C PHE A 320 -0.13 23.91 -12.93
N ASP A 321 0.14 23.04 -13.90
CA ASP A 321 -0.89 22.39 -14.72
C ASP A 321 -1.55 21.24 -13.96
N VAL A 322 -0.82 20.61 -13.03
CA VAL A 322 -1.34 19.56 -12.16
C VAL A 322 -0.77 19.65 -10.76
N LEU A 323 -1.64 19.44 -9.77
CA LEU A 323 -1.28 19.20 -8.37
C LEU A 323 -1.71 17.77 -8.06
N MET A 324 -0.73 16.91 -7.75
CA MET A 324 -0.95 15.53 -7.31
C MET A 324 -0.62 15.40 -5.84
N VAL A 325 -1.56 14.89 -5.06
CA VAL A 325 -1.42 14.70 -3.62
C VAL A 325 -1.48 13.21 -3.32
N ASP A 326 -0.39 12.69 -2.75
CA ASP A 326 -0.27 11.31 -2.30
C ASP A 326 0.29 11.34 -0.87
N LEU A 327 -0.58 11.71 0.07
CA LEU A 327 -0.25 11.86 1.48
C LEU A 327 -0.98 10.79 2.27
N ASP A 328 -0.24 10.13 3.15
CA ASP A 328 -0.83 9.21 4.10
C ASP A 328 -1.12 9.89 5.44
N SER A 329 -2.20 9.47 6.07
CA SER A 329 -2.52 9.88 7.45
C SER A 329 -1.47 9.35 8.43
N THR A 330 -1.20 10.15 9.45
CA THR A 330 -0.29 9.76 10.54
C THR A 330 -1.01 9.13 11.73
N ASP A 331 -2.35 9.05 11.68
CA ASP A 331 -3.19 8.67 12.81
C ASP A 331 -3.33 7.14 12.93
N PRO A 332 -2.70 6.50 13.94
CA PRO A 332 -2.82 5.06 14.16
C PRO A 332 -4.21 4.64 14.66
N ILE A 333 -5.05 5.57 15.13
CA ILE A 333 -6.37 5.29 15.71
C ILE A 333 -7.41 5.00 14.63
N HIS A 334 -7.32 5.69 13.49
CA HIS A 334 -8.30 5.59 12.39
C HIS A 334 -7.88 4.63 11.26
N GLY A 335 -6.78 3.88 11.45
CA GLY A 335 -6.26 2.93 10.47
C GLY A 335 -5.57 3.60 9.28
N VAL A 336 -5.28 2.81 8.24
CA VAL A 336 -4.70 3.31 6.98
C VAL A 336 -5.73 4.19 6.30
N SER A 337 -5.49 5.50 6.30
CA SER A 337 -6.32 6.48 5.60
C SER A 337 -5.44 7.47 4.85
N ALA A 338 -5.98 8.00 3.77
CA ALA A 338 -5.33 9.01 2.95
C ALA A 338 -6.41 9.93 2.38
N PRO A 339 -6.23 11.26 2.35
CA PRO A 339 -5.15 12.05 2.97
C PRO A 339 -5.35 12.31 4.49
N PRO A 340 -4.39 12.96 5.18
CA PRO A 340 -4.60 13.51 6.52
C PRO A 340 -5.78 14.49 6.59
N MET A 341 -6.48 14.54 7.73
CA MET A 341 -7.62 15.44 7.97
C MET A 341 -7.25 16.92 7.81
N GLU A 342 -6.02 17.27 8.16
CA GLU A 342 -5.49 18.63 8.04
C GLU A 342 -5.43 19.08 6.59
N PHE A 343 -5.19 18.16 5.65
CA PHE A 343 -5.06 18.49 4.23
C PHE A 343 -6.41 18.79 3.58
N VAL A 344 -7.49 18.18 4.06
CA VAL A 344 -8.85 18.37 3.52
C VAL A 344 -9.54 19.62 4.08
N ALA A 345 -8.87 20.36 4.96
CA ALA A 345 -9.40 21.62 5.47
C ALA A 345 -9.64 22.63 4.33
N LYS A 346 -10.76 23.35 4.41
CA LYS A 346 -11.22 24.27 3.34
C LYS A 346 -10.19 25.32 2.93
N ASP A 347 -9.43 25.87 3.88
CA ASP A 347 -8.36 26.84 3.60
C ASP A 347 -7.19 26.21 2.83
N VAL A 348 -6.89 24.93 3.09
CA VAL A 348 -5.86 24.16 2.37
C VAL A 348 -6.34 23.82 0.96
N LEU A 349 -7.59 23.39 0.79
CA LEU A 349 -8.18 23.14 -0.53
C LEU A 349 -8.22 24.41 -1.40
N LEU A 350 -8.52 25.57 -0.79
CA LEU A 350 -8.43 26.87 -1.47
C LEU A 350 -6.99 27.20 -1.89
N ALA A 351 -6.00 26.95 -1.04
CA ALA A 351 -4.60 27.11 -1.40
C ALA A 351 -4.20 26.16 -2.56
N ALA A 352 -4.62 24.90 -2.50
CA ALA A 352 -4.41 23.89 -3.54
C ALA A 352 -5.02 24.31 -4.89
N ARG A 353 -6.20 24.95 -4.89
CA ARG A 353 -6.79 25.51 -6.09
C ARG A 353 -5.99 26.70 -6.63
N ASN A 354 -5.48 27.57 -5.76
CA ASN A 354 -4.80 28.80 -6.16
C ASN A 354 -3.40 28.57 -6.77
N VAL A 355 -2.75 27.44 -6.47
CA VAL A 355 -1.47 27.07 -7.11
C VAL A 355 -1.65 26.57 -8.55
N LEU A 356 -2.88 26.26 -8.97
CA LEU A 356 -3.18 25.72 -10.29
C LEU A 356 -3.51 26.83 -11.31
N VAL A 357 -3.12 26.61 -12.57
CA VAL A 357 -3.61 27.41 -13.69
C VAL A 357 -5.12 27.19 -13.92
N PRO A 358 -5.84 28.09 -14.60
CA PRO A 358 -7.28 27.89 -14.90
C PRO A 358 -7.58 26.59 -15.66
N THR A 359 -6.62 26.12 -16.46
CA THR A 359 -6.70 24.84 -17.17
C THR A 359 -6.16 23.65 -16.38
N GLY A 360 -5.78 23.83 -15.12
CA GLY A 360 -5.12 22.81 -14.31
C GLY A 360 -6.09 21.85 -13.62
N VAL A 361 -5.54 20.76 -13.08
CA VAL A 361 -6.28 19.73 -12.36
C VAL A 361 -5.64 19.42 -11.01
N PHE A 362 -6.48 19.23 -10.00
CA PHE A 362 -6.13 18.71 -8.70
C PHE A 362 -6.43 17.21 -8.68
N VAL A 363 -5.50 16.39 -8.19
CA VAL A 363 -5.57 14.93 -8.19
C VAL A 363 -5.14 14.44 -6.83
N ILE A 364 -5.94 13.61 -6.19
CA ILE A 364 -5.64 13.09 -4.85
C ILE A 364 -5.97 11.61 -4.75
N ASN A 365 -5.03 10.84 -4.20
CA ASN A 365 -5.27 9.47 -3.75
C ASN A 365 -6.04 9.48 -2.43
N VAL A 366 -7.10 8.68 -2.34
CA VAL A 366 -7.98 8.64 -1.17
C VAL A 366 -8.21 7.20 -0.74
N ILE A 367 -7.92 6.92 0.53
CA ILE A 367 -8.35 5.71 1.25
C ILE A 367 -9.30 6.20 2.34
N PRO A 368 -10.63 6.15 2.12
CA PRO A 368 -11.57 6.77 3.02
C PRO A 368 -11.75 5.92 4.29
N PRO A 369 -11.57 6.48 5.50
CA PRO A 369 -11.82 5.77 6.76
C PRO A 369 -13.30 5.45 6.98
N SER A 370 -14.21 6.17 6.30
CA SER A 370 -15.64 5.89 6.33
C SER A 370 -16.35 6.43 5.08
N LYS A 371 -17.54 5.89 4.80
CA LYS A 371 -18.42 6.41 3.73
C LYS A 371 -18.79 7.87 3.97
N THR A 372 -19.03 8.27 5.22
CA THR A 372 -19.38 9.64 5.59
C THR A 372 -18.26 10.61 5.25
N PHE A 373 -17.03 10.30 5.70
CA PHE A 373 -15.84 11.09 5.36
C PHE A 373 -15.68 11.23 3.84
N TYR A 374 -15.89 10.14 3.10
CA TYR A 374 -15.75 10.18 1.65
C TYR A 374 -16.78 11.08 0.97
N GLN A 375 -18.01 11.14 1.48
CA GLN A 375 -19.03 12.05 0.95
C GLN A 375 -18.74 13.51 1.34
N GLU A 376 -18.33 13.77 2.57
CA GLU A 376 -17.96 15.12 3.02
C GLU A 376 -16.81 15.70 2.19
N LEU A 377 -15.75 14.91 1.97
CA LEU A 377 -14.63 15.31 1.10
C LEU A 377 -15.09 15.66 -0.32
N LYS A 378 -16.05 14.92 -0.88
CA LYS A 378 -16.60 15.22 -2.21
C LYS A 378 -17.35 16.55 -2.21
N GLU A 379 -18.16 16.83 -1.19
CA GLU A 379 -18.86 18.12 -1.07
C GLU A 379 -17.87 19.28 -0.90
N ASP A 380 -16.86 19.14 -0.04
CA ASP A 380 -15.84 20.16 0.16
C ASP A 380 -15.08 20.48 -1.14
N LEU A 381 -14.74 19.46 -1.94
CA LEU A 381 -14.11 19.66 -3.24
C LEU A 381 -15.05 20.36 -4.23
N ARG A 382 -16.36 20.05 -4.23
CA ARG A 382 -17.34 20.74 -5.10
C ARG A 382 -17.57 22.19 -4.70
N GLU A 383 -17.38 22.56 -3.43
CA GLU A 383 -17.44 23.97 -3.01
C GLU A 383 -16.25 24.79 -3.51
N VAL A 384 -15.10 24.14 -3.72
CA VAL A 384 -13.84 24.81 -4.09
C VAL A 384 -13.58 24.78 -5.60
N PHE A 385 -13.85 23.65 -6.26
CA PHE A 385 -13.53 23.39 -7.66
C PHE A 385 -14.77 23.40 -8.57
N ALA A 386 -14.56 23.51 -9.88
CA ALA A 386 -15.66 23.63 -10.84
C ALA A 386 -16.35 22.30 -11.15
N GLU A 387 -15.58 21.23 -11.32
CA GLU A 387 -16.10 19.88 -11.59
C GLU A 387 -15.27 18.85 -10.83
N LEU A 388 -15.92 17.74 -10.47
CA LEU A 388 -15.34 16.63 -9.74
C LEU A 388 -15.51 15.34 -10.54
N TYR A 389 -14.47 14.52 -10.53
CA TYR A 389 -14.41 13.20 -11.15
C TYR A 389 -13.77 12.21 -10.18
N GLU A 390 -13.99 10.93 -10.47
CA GLU A 390 -13.51 9.81 -9.68
C GLU A 390 -13.00 8.69 -10.60
N ILE A 391 -11.93 8.03 -10.15
CA ILE A 391 -11.54 6.70 -10.61
C ILE A 391 -11.56 5.77 -9.40
N ASP A 392 -12.36 4.72 -9.47
CA ASP A 392 -12.24 3.57 -8.57
C ASP A 392 -11.08 2.70 -9.06
N VAL A 393 -10.04 2.55 -8.24
CA VAL A 393 -8.82 1.80 -8.61
C VAL A 393 -9.12 0.30 -8.75
N GLY A 394 -10.20 -0.18 -8.13
CA GLY A 394 -10.64 -1.58 -8.20
C GLY A 394 -9.87 -2.52 -7.27
N ASN A 395 -9.06 -1.98 -6.35
CA ASN A 395 -8.37 -2.76 -5.32
C ASN A 395 -9.15 -2.83 -3.99
N GLY A 396 -10.35 -2.24 -3.93
CA GLY A 396 -11.22 -2.25 -2.75
C GLY A 396 -10.92 -1.16 -1.72
N GLU A 397 -9.84 -0.39 -1.89
CA GLU A 397 -9.38 0.58 -0.89
C GLU A 397 -9.16 1.98 -1.49
N ASN A 398 -8.46 2.09 -2.62
CA ASN A 398 -8.06 3.37 -3.19
C ASN A 398 -9.08 3.92 -4.19
N PHE A 399 -9.35 5.21 -4.04
CA PHE A 399 -10.04 6.03 -5.03
C PHE A 399 -9.13 7.18 -5.44
N VAL A 400 -9.19 7.58 -6.70
CA VAL A 400 -8.55 8.82 -7.16
C VAL A 400 -9.64 9.85 -7.41
N LEU A 401 -9.64 10.92 -6.62
CA LEU A 401 -10.50 12.08 -6.86
C LEU A 401 -9.77 13.11 -7.70
N ILE A 402 -10.48 13.66 -8.68
CA ILE A 402 -9.91 14.60 -9.65
C ILE A 402 -10.82 15.81 -9.74
N ALA A 403 -10.29 16.99 -9.45
CA ALA A 403 -11.05 18.24 -9.45
C ALA A 403 -10.48 19.24 -10.46
N THR A 404 -11.34 19.87 -11.26
CA THR A 404 -10.92 20.82 -12.30
C THR A 404 -11.16 22.26 -11.84
N VAL A 405 -10.22 23.16 -12.16
CA VAL A 405 -10.34 24.58 -11.78
C VAL A 405 -11.45 25.29 -12.56
N ALA A 406 -11.69 24.85 -13.80
CA ALA A 406 -12.72 25.35 -14.70
C ALA A 406 -13.43 24.17 -15.42
N PRO A 407 -14.68 24.36 -15.89
CA PRO A 407 -15.42 23.31 -16.59
C PRO A 407 -14.69 22.77 -17.82
N ARG A 408 -14.85 21.47 -18.10
CA ARG A 408 -14.19 20.76 -19.21
C ARG A 408 -15.14 20.40 -20.33
N ASP A 409 -14.73 20.71 -21.54
CA ASP A 409 -15.24 20.03 -22.72
C ASP A 409 -14.36 18.80 -23.00
N LEU A 410 -14.90 17.62 -22.68
CA LEU A 410 -14.24 16.31 -22.85
C LEU A 410 -13.77 16.05 -24.30
N LYS A 411 -14.30 16.80 -25.28
CA LYS A 411 -13.87 16.73 -26.69
C LYS A 411 -12.53 17.42 -26.97
N SER A 412 -11.99 18.19 -26.02
CA SER A 412 -10.76 19.00 -26.16
C SER A 412 -9.68 18.68 -25.11
N SER A 413 -9.68 17.43 -24.62
CA SER A 413 -8.75 16.92 -23.61
C SER A 413 -7.30 16.95 -24.09
N PHE A 414 -6.35 17.10 -23.15
CA PHE A 414 -4.91 16.92 -23.40
C PHE A 414 -4.67 15.67 -24.23
N THR A 415 -3.80 15.77 -25.25
CA THR A 415 -3.68 14.81 -26.35
C THR A 415 -3.62 13.38 -25.82
N ARG A 416 -4.79 12.71 -25.91
CA ARG A 416 -5.02 11.32 -25.51
C ARG A 416 -3.92 10.42 -26.07
N GLU A 417 -3.41 10.75 -27.25
CA GLU A 417 -2.28 10.09 -27.93
C GLU A 417 -1.01 9.98 -27.06
N ASN A 418 -0.53 11.05 -26.43
CA ASN A 418 0.69 11.01 -25.59
C ASN A 418 0.48 10.22 -24.29
N LEU A 419 -0.73 10.28 -23.72
CA LEU A 419 -1.09 9.53 -22.51
C LEU A 419 -1.33 8.05 -22.80
N THR A 420 -1.91 7.70 -23.95
CA THR A 420 -2.26 6.30 -24.29
C THR A 420 -1.05 5.41 -24.52
N SER A 421 0.12 5.98 -24.84
CA SER A 421 1.38 5.24 -24.90
C SER A 421 1.99 4.98 -23.51
N ALA A 422 1.62 5.79 -22.51
CA ALA A 422 2.23 5.78 -21.18
C ALA A 422 1.32 5.16 -20.10
N VAL A 423 -0.01 5.21 -20.27
CA VAL A 423 -1.00 4.71 -19.32
C VAL A 423 -2.04 3.87 -20.04
N LEU A 424 -2.42 2.75 -19.42
CA LEU A 424 -3.47 1.86 -19.95
C LEU A 424 -4.78 2.63 -20.14
N VAL A 425 -5.36 2.51 -21.34
CA VAL A 425 -6.61 3.18 -21.74
C VAL A 425 -7.75 2.90 -20.76
N LYS A 426 -7.76 1.71 -20.14
CA LYS A 426 -8.76 1.31 -19.14
C LYS A 426 -8.93 2.33 -18.00
N TYR A 427 -7.86 3.00 -17.57
CA TYR A 427 -7.94 3.97 -16.47
C TYR A 427 -8.49 5.32 -16.94
N ILE A 428 -8.23 5.71 -18.19
CA ILE A 428 -8.83 6.90 -18.79
C ILE A 428 -10.33 6.70 -18.95
N ASP A 429 -10.75 5.52 -19.41
CA ASP A 429 -12.17 5.18 -19.58
C ASP A 429 -12.91 4.98 -18.24
N ALA A 430 -12.18 4.74 -17.15
CA ALA A 430 -12.72 4.61 -15.81
C ALA A 430 -13.07 5.96 -15.15
N ILE A 431 -12.61 7.08 -15.72
CA ILE A 431 -12.89 8.43 -15.20
C ILE A 431 -14.39 8.72 -15.30
N ARG A 432 -15.02 8.92 -14.13
CA ARG A 432 -16.45 9.22 -14.02
C ARG A 432 -16.64 10.59 -13.38
N ARG A 433 -17.44 11.45 -14.02
CA ARG A 433 -17.88 12.71 -13.40
C ARG A 433 -18.88 12.41 -12.28
N ILE A 434 -18.73 13.05 -11.12
CA ILE A 434 -19.52 12.79 -9.91
C ILE A 434 -20.11 14.02 -9.25
#